data_AF-A0A960J6Z7-F1
#
_entry.id   AF-A0A960J6Z7-F1
#
_cell.length_a   1.000
_cell.length_b   1.000
_cell.length_c   1.000
_cell.angle_alpha   90.00
_cell.angle_beta   90.00
_cell.angle_gamma   90.00
#
_symmetry.space_group_name_H-M   'P 1'
#
loop_
_entity.id
_entity.type
_entity.pdbx_description
1 polymer ?
#
loop_
_entity_poly.entity_id
_entity_poly.type
_entity_poly.pdbx_seq_one_letter_code
_entity_poly.pdbx_strand_id
1 'polypeptide(L)'
;DYVADLAAQIGKVERTRLDGYGDLMRIEPELPGGAKDGQILGIGHLDTVYPVGTLATMPCREGEGRLWGPGVFDMKGGVAYFLFAAKALRELGIAPKRQFVLQLNPEEEIGSPASRPFTEAEAGKSQAVLVAEPSYGLAGNVKTARKGGGTFTLAVDGVASHAGLDFAAGASAVVEIARQIDRVAAWTDLETGVTVNPGVVRGGTGSNVVAAHAEAVIDVRVPRTDQAKEIEKRFRELAPFDPRTKLTLGGGLRRPPMERSAGAAALFEQARAICAEWGVELGEASVGGGSDGNFTAAMGIPTLDGLGAVGEGAHSTHEHILLDRVADRAALIARLMAEI
;
A
#
# COMPACT_ATOMS: atom_id res chain seq x y z
N ASP A 1 -17.32 -3.09 14.45
CA ASP A 1 -18.13 -4.00 15.29
C ASP A 1 -18.15 -5.43 14.80
N TYR A 2 -18.79 -5.75 13.67
CA TYR A 2 -18.86 -7.15 13.17
C TYR A 2 -17.53 -7.92 13.20
N VAL A 3 -16.45 -7.32 12.65
CA VAL A 3 -15.12 -7.95 12.63
C VAL A 3 -14.57 -8.18 14.04
N ALA A 4 -14.79 -7.24 14.96
CA ALA A 4 -14.36 -7.38 16.34
C ALA A 4 -15.15 -8.45 17.09
N ASP A 5 -16.47 -8.54 16.86
CA ASP A 5 -17.32 -9.57 17.47
C ASP A 5 -16.94 -10.97 16.96
N LEU A 6 -16.57 -11.07 15.67
CA LEU A 6 -16.03 -12.29 15.11
C LEU A 6 -14.65 -12.64 15.70
N ALA A 7 -13.76 -11.65 15.81
CA ALA A 7 -12.43 -11.82 16.38
C ALA A 7 -12.47 -12.18 17.88
N ALA A 8 -13.42 -11.62 18.64
CA ALA A 8 -13.62 -11.91 20.05
C ALA A 8 -14.02 -13.37 20.31
N GLN A 9 -14.57 -14.07 19.31
CA GLN A 9 -14.83 -15.51 19.41
C GLN A 9 -13.55 -16.33 19.37
N ILE A 10 -12.43 -15.79 18.87
CA ILE A 10 -11.17 -16.51 18.68
C ILE A 10 -10.02 -15.99 19.56
N GLY A 11 -10.16 -14.85 20.22
CA GLY A 11 -9.19 -14.36 21.20
C GLY A 11 -9.45 -12.93 21.64
N LYS A 12 -8.39 -12.26 22.12
CA LYS A 12 -8.47 -10.91 22.67
C LYS A 12 -8.53 -9.87 21.54
N VAL A 13 -9.39 -8.86 21.68
CA VAL A 13 -9.49 -7.72 20.76
C VAL A 13 -9.28 -6.44 21.52
N GLU A 14 -8.29 -5.65 21.11
CA GLU A 14 -8.03 -4.30 21.59
C GLU A 14 -8.39 -3.31 20.47
N ARG A 15 -9.05 -2.21 20.84
CA ARG A 15 -9.42 -1.14 19.91
C ARG A 15 -8.79 0.17 20.34
N THR A 16 -8.20 0.87 19.39
CA THR A 16 -7.66 2.22 19.58
C THR A 16 -8.36 3.18 18.62
N ARG A 17 -9.04 4.19 19.17
CA ARG A 17 -9.69 5.21 18.36
C ARG A 17 -8.64 6.08 17.69
N LEU A 18 -8.69 6.17 16.37
CA LEU A 18 -7.93 7.10 15.54
C LEU A 18 -8.85 8.24 15.12
N ASP A 19 -8.53 9.45 15.57
CA ASP A 19 -9.34 10.64 15.35
C ASP A 19 -9.55 10.90 13.85
N GLY A 20 -10.83 10.95 13.43
CA GLY A 20 -11.21 11.18 12.04
C GLY A 20 -11.23 9.95 11.13
N TYR A 21 -10.75 8.78 11.59
CA TYR A 21 -10.61 7.59 10.73
C TYR A 21 -11.41 6.38 11.20
N GLY A 22 -11.50 6.13 12.51
CA GLY A 22 -12.17 4.95 13.05
C GLY A 22 -11.32 4.23 14.08
N ASP A 23 -11.54 2.93 14.25
CA ASP A 23 -10.81 2.15 15.24
C ASP A 23 -9.73 1.30 14.57
N LEU A 24 -8.49 1.46 15.02
CA LEU A 24 -7.44 0.47 14.83
C LEU A 24 -7.73 -0.73 15.73
N MET A 25 -7.67 -1.94 15.19
CA MET A 25 -7.84 -3.15 15.97
C MET A 25 -6.56 -3.95 16.06
N ARG A 26 -6.21 -4.38 17.27
CA ARG A 26 -5.19 -5.38 17.54
C ARG A 26 -5.88 -6.64 18.06
N ILE A 27 -5.74 -7.72 17.32
CA ILE A 27 -6.39 -9.00 17.59
C ILE A 27 -5.30 -10.01 17.93
N GLU A 28 -5.45 -10.65 19.08
CA GLU A 28 -4.53 -11.67 19.57
C GLU A 28 -5.30 -12.98 19.76
N PRO A 29 -5.30 -13.88 18.75
CA PRO A 29 -6.03 -15.13 18.84
C PRO A 29 -5.48 -16.04 19.95
N GLU A 30 -6.38 -16.69 20.68
CA GLU A 30 -6.05 -17.69 21.69
C GLU A 30 -5.72 -19.03 21.00
N LEU A 31 -4.46 -19.19 20.60
CA LEU A 31 -3.99 -20.37 19.89
C LEU A 31 -3.39 -21.42 20.85
N PRO A 32 -3.52 -22.74 20.54
CA PRO A 32 -3.02 -23.82 21.37
C PRO A 32 -1.50 -23.74 21.66
N GLY A 33 -1.06 -24.45 22.70
CA GLY A 33 0.35 -24.56 23.10
C GLY A 33 0.72 -23.70 24.31
N GLY A 34 1.97 -23.83 24.75
CA GLY A 34 2.50 -23.11 25.90
C GLY A 34 3.13 -21.76 25.53
N ALA A 35 4.15 -21.38 26.29
CA ALA A 35 4.92 -20.16 26.05
C ALA A 35 5.42 -20.08 24.60
N LYS A 36 5.28 -18.89 24.00
CA LYS A 36 5.64 -18.62 22.61
C LYS A 36 6.99 -17.92 22.52
N ASP A 37 7.77 -18.23 21.49
CA ASP A 37 9.08 -17.61 21.25
C ASP A 37 8.97 -16.46 20.22
N GLY A 38 8.64 -15.26 20.72
CA GLY A 38 8.45 -14.08 19.89
C GLY A 38 7.09 -14.01 19.20
N GLN A 39 6.97 -13.11 18.23
CA GLN A 39 5.71 -12.73 17.61
C GLN A 39 5.78 -12.74 16.08
N ILE A 40 4.65 -13.04 15.45
CA ILE A 40 4.37 -12.82 14.03
C ILE A 40 3.20 -11.85 13.93
N LEU A 41 3.34 -10.86 13.05
CA LEU A 41 2.32 -9.85 12.82
C LEU A 41 1.61 -10.11 11.48
N GLY A 42 0.31 -10.34 11.53
CA GLY A 42 -0.59 -10.12 10.40
C GLY A 42 -0.97 -8.63 10.31
N ILE A 43 -0.95 -8.06 9.12
CA ILE A 43 -1.50 -6.71 8.88
C ILE A 43 -2.57 -6.73 7.80
N GLY A 44 -3.58 -5.88 7.96
CA GLY A 44 -4.61 -5.64 6.97
C GLY A 44 -5.39 -4.36 7.24
N HIS A 45 -6.34 -4.06 6.37
CA HIS A 45 -7.18 -2.87 6.50
C HIS A 45 -8.67 -3.18 6.33
N LEU A 46 -9.52 -2.30 6.86
CA LEU A 46 -10.98 -2.44 6.83
C LEU A 46 -11.67 -1.39 5.96
N ASP A 47 -11.02 -0.26 5.70
CA ASP A 47 -11.48 0.69 4.72
C ASP A 47 -11.38 0.12 3.30
N THR A 48 -12.03 0.82 2.37
CA THR A 48 -11.98 0.55 0.94
C THR A 48 -12.01 1.89 0.23
N VAL A 49 -11.52 1.96 -1.01
CA VAL A 49 -11.69 3.17 -1.86
C VAL A 49 -13.14 3.57 -2.16
N TYR A 50 -14.11 2.69 -1.92
CA TYR A 50 -15.49 2.89 -2.36
C TYR A 50 -16.28 3.84 -1.43
N PRO A 51 -17.04 4.80 -1.99
CA PRO A 51 -17.89 5.68 -1.20
C PRO A 51 -19.10 4.94 -0.61
N VAL A 52 -19.67 5.52 0.45
CA VAL A 52 -20.94 5.06 1.05
C VAL A 52 -22.04 5.04 -0.02
N GLY A 53 -22.80 3.93 -0.09
CA GLY A 53 -23.87 3.72 -1.06
C GLY A 53 -23.48 2.91 -2.30
N THR A 54 -22.19 2.59 -2.49
CA THR A 54 -21.68 1.85 -3.66
C THR A 54 -22.43 0.54 -3.92
N LEU A 55 -22.86 -0.18 -2.88
CA LEU A 55 -23.59 -1.45 -2.99
C LEU A 55 -24.92 -1.35 -3.79
N ALA A 56 -25.50 -0.17 -3.94
CA ALA A 56 -26.70 0.03 -4.77
C ALA A 56 -26.41 -0.18 -6.27
N THR A 57 -25.17 0.04 -6.71
CA THR A 57 -24.75 -0.08 -8.12
C THR A 57 -23.75 -1.21 -8.36
N MET A 58 -23.01 -1.60 -7.32
CA MET A 58 -22.06 -2.71 -7.32
C MET A 58 -22.39 -3.65 -6.15
N PRO A 59 -23.51 -4.40 -6.23
CA PRO A 59 -23.89 -5.32 -5.16
C PRO A 59 -22.93 -6.51 -5.07
N CYS A 60 -22.84 -7.09 -3.88
CA CYS A 60 -22.17 -8.36 -3.72
C CYS A 60 -22.92 -9.45 -4.49
N ARG A 61 -22.22 -10.21 -5.32
CA ARG A 61 -22.82 -11.24 -6.17
C ARG A 61 -21.90 -12.45 -6.24
N GLU A 62 -22.49 -13.63 -6.19
CA GLU A 62 -21.80 -14.89 -6.43
C GLU A 62 -22.24 -15.48 -7.78
N GLY A 63 -21.32 -16.16 -8.48
CA GLY A 63 -21.59 -16.84 -9.73
C GLY A 63 -20.32 -17.13 -10.52
N GLU A 64 -20.37 -18.05 -11.49
CA GLU A 64 -19.23 -18.37 -12.38
C GLU A 64 -17.90 -18.65 -11.64
N GLY A 65 -17.98 -19.25 -10.44
CA GLY A 65 -16.81 -19.52 -9.60
C GLY A 65 -16.18 -18.29 -8.93
N ARG A 66 -16.88 -17.15 -8.94
CA ARG A 66 -16.39 -15.87 -8.40
C ARG A 66 -17.37 -15.27 -7.39
N LEU A 67 -16.81 -14.45 -6.50
CA LEU A 67 -17.55 -13.53 -5.64
C LEU A 67 -17.13 -12.11 -6.02
N TRP A 68 -18.07 -11.34 -6.56
CA TRP A 68 -17.89 -9.93 -6.91
C TRP A 68 -18.40 -9.02 -5.80
N GLY A 69 -17.77 -7.87 -5.62
CA GLY A 69 -18.26 -6.83 -4.72
C GLY A 69 -17.18 -5.86 -4.26
N PRO A 70 -17.57 -4.69 -3.73
CA PRO A 70 -16.61 -3.67 -3.31
C PRO A 70 -15.83 -4.10 -2.06
N GLY A 71 -14.52 -4.27 -2.24
CA GLY A 71 -13.57 -4.67 -1.21
C GLY A 71 -13.53 -6.17 -0.90
N VAL A 72 -14.17 -7.02 -1.72
CA VAL A 72 -14.08 -8.48 -1.55
C VAL A 72 -12.66 -8.99 -1.82
N PHE A 73 -11.97 -8.39 -2.78
CA PHE A 73 -10.58 -8.67 -3.11
C PHE A 73 -9.65 -7.80 -2.28
N ASP A 74 -9.96 -6.50 -2.18
CA ASP A 74 -9.12 -5.50 -1.51
C ASP A 74 -9.83 -4.81 -0.31
N MET A 75 -9.68 -5.30 0.93
CA MET A 75 -9.05 -6.59 1.26
C MET A 75 -9.84 -7.41 2.28
N LYS A 76 -11.18 -7.28 2.30
CA LYS A 76 -12.05 -8.00 3.24
C LYS A 76 -11.90 -9.51 3.14
N GLY A 77 -11.64 -10.04 1.94
CA GLY A 77 -11.34 -11.46 1.72
C GLY A 77 -10.10 -11.89 2.52
N GLY A 78 -9.00 -11.15 2.41
CA GLY A 78 -7.78 -11.45 3.17
C GLY A 78 -7.96 -11.35 4.68
N VAL A 79 -8.68 -10.33 5.16
CA VAL A 79 -9.02 -10.21 6.59
C VAL A 79 -9.81 -11.42 7.08
N ALA A 80 -10.81 -11.86 6.32
CA ALA A 80 -11.56 -13.07 6.65
C ALA A 80 -10.63 -14.30 6.69
N TYR A 81 -9.74 -14.47 5.71
CA TYR A 81 -8.86 -15.64 5.67
C TYR A 81 -7.94 -15.72 6.88
N PHE A 82 -7.40 -14.59 7.35
CA PHE A 82 -6.56 -14.55 8.54
C PHE A 82 -7.33 -14.92 9.82
N LEU A 83 -8.55 -14.41 10.00
CA LEU A 83 -9.39 -14.74 11.14
C LEU A 83 -9.78 -16.23 11.13
N PHE A 84 -10.16 -16.75 9.97
CA PHE A 84 -10.55 -18.16 9.83
C PHE A 84 -9.36 -19.13 9.88
N ALA A 85 -8.17 -18.71 9.44
CA ALA A 85 -6.93 -19.48 9.62
C ALA A 85 -6.60 -19.64 11.12
N ALA A 86 -6.64 -18.56 11.89
CA ALA A 86 -6.45 -18.62 13.34
C ALA A 86 -7.54 -19.47 14.03
N LYS A 87 -8.81 -19.33 13.61
CA LYS A 87 -9.91 -20.18 14.08
C LYS A 87 -9.63 -21.66 13.82
N ALA A 88 -9.19 -22.01 12.61
CA ALA A 88 -8.89 -23.38 12.22
C ALA A 88 -7.74 -23.98 13.06
N LEU A 89 -6.65 -23.23 13.27
CA LEU A 89 -5.55 -23.68 14.13
C LEU A 89 -6.03 -23.99 15.55
N ARG A 90 -6.92 -23.15 16.10
CA ARG A 90 -7.52 -23.35 17.41
C ARG A 90 -8.40 -24.59 17.47
N GLU A 91 -9.31 -24.75 16.51
CA GLU A 91 -10.24 -25.89 16.45
C GLU A 91 -9.53 -27.22 16.20
N LEU A 92 -8.42 -27.20 15.45
CA LEU A 92 -7.60 -28.38 15.19
C LEU A 92 -6.58 -28.68 16.30
N GLY A 93 -6.46 -27.82 17.31
CA GLY A 93 -5.48 -28.01 18.38
C GLY A 93 -4.03 -27.84 17.92
N ILE A 94 -3.78 -27.14 16.81
CA ILE A 94 -2.44 -26.94 16.25
C ILE A 94 -1.79 -25.75 16.96
N ALA A 95 -0.69 -26.03 17.67
CA ALA A 95 0.06 -25.01 18.39
C ALA A 95 1.07 -24.30 17.48
N PRO A 96 0.95 -22.97 17.25
CA PRO A 96 1.99 -22.22 16.54
C PRO A 96 3.25 -22.10 17.40
N LYS A 97 4.41 -21.94 16.76
CA LYS A 97 5.69 -21.72 17.46
C LYS A 97 5.74 -20.36 18.17
N ARG A 98 5.11 -19.35 17.57
CA ARG A 98 5.17 -17.94 18.00
C ARG A 98 3.79 -17.40 18.33
N GLN A 99 3.76 -16.26 19.01
CA GLN A 99 2.53 -15.51 19.21
C GLN A 99 2.09 -14.95 17.86
N PHE A 100 0.79 -15.00 17.57
CA PHE A 100 0.25 -14.34 16.39
C PHE A 100 -0.57 -13.12 16.82
N VAL A 101 -0.38 -12.01 16.13
CA VAL A 101 -1.16 -10.78 16.30
C VAL A 101 -1.64 -10.35 14.92
N LEU A 102 -2.91 -10.02 14.77
CA LEU A 102 -3.47 -9.39 13.58
C LEU A 102 -3.81 -7.94 13.88
N GLN A 103 -3.22 -7.01 13.15
CA GLN A 103 -3.56 -5.59 13.21
C GLN A 103 -4.40 -5.19 12.00
N LEU A 104 -5.56 -4.58 12.23
CA LEU A 104 -6.47 -4.09 11.20
C LEU A 104 -6.65 -2.58 11.34
N ASN A 105 -6.21 -1.80 10.36
CA ASN A 105 -6.37 -0.34 10.37
C ASN A 105 -7.58 0.14 9.54
N PRO A 106 -8.04 1.38 9.77
CA PRO A 106 -9.23 1.91 9.10
C PRO A 106 -8.92 2.92 7.97
N GLU A 107 -7.68 3.03 7.50
CA GLU A 107 -7.25 4.18 6.68
C GLU A 107 -6.03 3.88 5.78
N GLU A 108 -5.88 2.63 5.34
CA GLU A 108 -4.77 2.25 4.44
C GLU A 108 -4.88 2.95 3.08
N GLU A 109 -6.10 3.06 2.55
CA GLU A 109 -6.37 3.50 1.17
C GLU A 109 -6.00 4.98 0.93
N ILE A 110 -5.75 5.71 2.01
CA ILE A 110 -5.29 7.11 1.99
C ILE A 110 -3.84 7.28 2.47
N GLY A 111 -3.13 6.17 2.67
CA GLY A 111 -1.69 6.14 2.98
C GLY A 111 -1.35 5.90 4.44
N SER A 112 -2.30 5.44 5.25
CA SER A 112 -2.14 5.14 6.67
C SER A 112 -1.58 6.28 7.57
N PRO A 113 -1.99 7.56 7.38
CA PRO A 113 -1.48 8.68 8.16
C PRO A 113 -1.54 8.52 9.69
N ALA A 114 -2.54 7.82 10.24
CA ALA A 114 -2.73 7.69 11.68
C ALA A 114 -2.29 6.34 12.26
N SER A 115 -2.46 5.23 11.54
CA SER A 115 -2.13 3.90 12.05
C SER A 115 -0.66 3.53 11.88
N ARG A 116 0.08 4.17 10.96
CA ARG A 116 1.48 3.84 10.67
C ARG A 116 2.36 3.70 11.92
N PRO A 117 2.37 4.61 12.90
CA PRO A 117 3.21 4.46 14.10
C PRO A 117 2.88 3.21 14.92
N PHE A 118 1.61 2.78 14.94
CA PHE A 118 1.18 1.55 15.60
C PHE A 118 1.63 0.32 14.82
N THR A 119 1.48 0.34 13.49
CA THR A 119 2.01 -0.72 12.60
C THR A 119 3.51 -0.91 12.78
N GLU A 120 4.30 0.17 12.77
CA GLU A 120 5.74 0.12 12.97
C GLU A 120 6.09 -0.39 14.39
N ALA A 121 5.38 0.07 15.42
CA ALA A 121 5.61 -0.39 16.80
C ALA A 121 5.32 -1.87 17.01
N GLU A 122 4.25 -2.41 16.41
CA GLU A 122 3.91 -3.83 16.51
C GLU A 122 4.83 -4.69 15.64
N ALA A 123 5.22 -4.19 14.47
CA ALA A 123 6.20 -4.85 13.60
C ALA A 123 7.55 -4.97 14.32
N GLY A 124 7.99 -3.93 15.04
CA GLY A 124 9.23 -3.96 15.83
C GLY A 124 9.31 -5.03 16.93
N LYS A 125 8.18 -5.63 17.31
CA LYS A 125 8.10 -6.77 18.25
C LYS A 125 8.12 -8.12 17.54
N SER A 126 8.01 -8.13 16.22
CA SER A 126 7.71 -9.30 15.41
C SER A 126 8.91 -9.78 14.61
N GLN A 127 9.04 -11.10 14.43
CA GLN A 127 10.10 -11.71 13.64
C GLN A 127 9.80 -11.70 12.14
N ALA A 128 8.51 -11.68 11.78
CA ALA A 128 8.05 -11.51 10.41
C ALA A 128 6.66 -10.88 10.37
N VAL A 129 6.32 -10.33 9.21
CA VAL A 129 5.04 -9.72 8.90
C VAL A 129 4.38 -10.44 7.71
N LEU A 130 3.10 -10.77 7.85
CA LEU A 130 2.25 -11.38 6.84
C LEU A 130 1.15 -10.38 6.46
N VAL A 131 1.12 -9.91 5.22
CA VAL A 131 0.17 -8.88 4.77
C VAL A 131 -1.03 -9.55 4.11
N ALA A 132 -2.23 -9.26 4.62
CA ALA A 132 -3.48 -9.86 4.16
C ALA A 132 -4.02 -9.22 2.86
N GLU A 133 -3.27 -8.29 2.27
CA GLU A 133 -3.48 -7.74 0.94
C GLU A 133 -3.71 -8.82 -0.12
N PRO A 134 -4.50 -8.54 -1.17
CA PRO A 134 -4.75 -9.49 -2.24
C PRO A 134 -3.48 -9.94 -2.96
N SER A 135 -3.49 -11.15 -3.49
CA SER A 135 -2.41 -11.66 -4.34
C SER A 135 -2.34 -10.95 -5.71
N TYR A 136 -1.25 -11.14 -6.45
CA TYR A 136 -1.07 -10.59 -7.79
C TYR A 136 -1.51 -11.59 -8.87
N GLY A 137 -2.47 -11.15 -9.69
CA GLY A 137 -3.01 -11.90 -10.82
C GLY A 137 -3.80 -13.16 -10.43
N LEU A 138 -4.45 -13.77 -11.42
CA LEU A 138 -5.27 -14.98 -11.20
C LEU A 138 -4.47 -16.24 -10.83
N ALA A 139 -3.16 -16.25 -11.08
CA ALA A 139 -2.27 -17.30 -10.58
C ALA A 139 -2.17 -17.27 -9.04
N GLY A 140 -2.39 -16.10 -8.43
CA GLY A 140 -2.24 -15.90 -7.01
C GLY A 140 -0.77 -15.81 -6.62
N ASN A 141 -0.01 -14.91 -7.24
CA ASN A 141 1.38 -14.71 -6.82
C ASN A 141 1.42 -13.85 -5.55
N VAL A 142 2.26 -14.22 -4.59
CA VAL A 142 2.56 -13.34 -3.44
C VAL A 142 3.47 -12.19 -3.88
N LYS A 143 3.54 -11.14 -3.08
CA LYS A 143 4.32 -9.94 -3.37
C LYS A 143 5.51 -9.91 -2.43
N THR A 144 6.71 -10.02 -3.01
CA THR A 144 7.98 -9.93 -2.26
C THR A 144 8.67 -8.60 -2.48
N ALA A 145 8.19 -7.80 -3.44
CA ALA A 145 8.60 -6.43 -3.63
C ALA A 145 7.44 -5.53 -4.04
N ARG A 146 7.44 -4.30 -3.55
CA ARG A 146 6.53 -3.22 -3.94
C ARG A 146 7.32 -1.93 -4.10
N LYS A 147 7.02 -1.16 -5.15
CA LYS A 147 7.57 0.20 -5.26
C LYS A 147 7.10 1.05 -4.08
N GLY A 148 8.00 1.89 -3.58
CA GLY A 148 7.65 3.02 -2.75
C GLY A 148 7.02 4.12 -3.61
N GLY A 149 6.43 5.11 -2.97
CA GLY A 149 5.87 6.22 -3.70
C GLY A 149 5.40 7.39 -2.86
N GLY A 150 5.04 8.43 -3.57
CA GLY A 150 4.45 9.63 -3.00
C GLY A 150 4.18 10.68 -4.07
N THR A 151 3.84 11.86 -3.59
CA THR A 151 3.37 12.95 -4.44
C THR A 151 4.14 14.20 -4.07
N PHE A 152 4.71 14.85 -5.08
CA PHE A 152 5.35 16.15 -4.96
C PHE A 152 4.43 17.21 -5.58
N THR A 153 4.30 18.36 -4.93
CA THR A 153 3.65 19.54 -5.50
C THR A 153 4.72 20.60 -5.72
N LEU A 154 4.98 20.95 -6.97
CA LEU A 154 5.90 22.01 -7.33
C LEU A 154 5.10 23.24 -7.73
N ALA A 155 5.13 24.27 -6.89
CA ALA A 155 4.52 25.57 -7.17
C ALA A 155 5.59 26.57 -7.61
N VAL A 156 5.20 27.46 -8.52
CA VAL A 156 6.02 28.56 -9.02
C VAL A 156 5.28 29.86 -8.81
N ASP A 157 5.93 30.79 -8.12
CA ASP A 157 5.53 32.19 -8.09
C ASP A 157 6.41 32.99 -9.07
N GLY A 158 5.76 33.68 -10.00
CA GLY A 158 6.37 34.57 -10.98
C GLY A 158 6.02 36.04 -10.72
N VAL A 159 6.08 36.85 -11.77
CA VAL A 159 5.74 38.28 -11.72
C VAL A 159 4.71 38.58 -12.80
N ALA A 160 3.51 39.00 -12.38
CA ALA A 160 2.46 39.39 -13.31
C ALA A 160 2.80 40.70 -14.02
N SER A 161 2.53 40.75 -15.32
CA SER A 161 2.56 41.97 -16.12
C SER A 161 1.62 41.85 -17.32
N HIS A 162 1.27 42.97 -17.94
CA HIS A 162 0.44 42.94 -19.15
C HIS A 162 1.26 42.47 -20.35
N ALA A 163 0.84 41.37 -20.98
CA ALA A 163 1.63 40.69 -22.00
C ALA A 163 1.93 41.54 -23.24
N GLY A 164 1.09 42.53 -23.55
CA GLY A 164 1.28 43.44 -24.69
C GLY A 164 1.81 44.84 -24.35
N LEU A 165 1.83 45.24 -23.07
CA LEU A 165 2.17 46.62 -22.67
C LEU A 165 3.48 46.69 -21.88
N ASP A 166 3.74 45.68 -21.03
CA ASP A 166 4.92 45.65 -20.18
C ASP A 166 5.42 44.20 -20.02
N PHE A 167 5.67 43.54 -21.15
CA PHE A 167 6.06 42.13 -21.17
C PHE A 167 7.38 41.90 -20.41
N ALA A 168 8.35 42.80 -20.54
CA ALA A 168 9.68 42.64 -19.97
C ALA A 168 9.71 42.70 -18.43
N ALA A 169 8.77 43.41 -17.81
CA ALA A 169 8.64 43.45 -16.34
C ALA A 169 8.12 42.14 -15.74
N GLY A 170 7.52 41.26 -16.56
CA GLY A 170 6.96 40.00 -16.11
C GLY A 170 7.97 38.85 -16.06
N ALA A 171 7.64 37.84 -15.26
CA ALA A 171 8.32 36.55 -15.22
C ALA A 171 7.24 35.45 -15.16
N SER A 172 7.13 34.64 -16.21
CA SER A 172 5.99 33.73 -16.38
C SER A 172 6.17 32.45 -15.57
N ALA A 173 5.34 32.28 -14.53
CA ALA A 173 5.27 31.04 -13.76
C ALA A 173 4.86 29.83 -14.61
N VAL A 174 4.01 30.03 -15.65
CA VAL A 174 3.58 28.96 -16.56
C VAL A 174 4.74 28.48 -17.44
N VAL A 175 5.62 29.38 -17.90
CA VAL A 175 6.79 28.99 -18.69
C VAL A 175 7.82 28.28 -17.81
N GLU A 176 8.03 28.79 -16.59
CA GLU A 176 8.92 28.16 -15.62
C GLU A 176 8.45 26.75 -15.24
N ILE A 177 7.18 26.56 -14.84
CA ILE A 177 6.68 25.21 -14.49
C ILE A 177 6.74 24.26 -15.67
N ALA A 178 6.51 24.72 -16.91
CA ALA A 178 6.62 23.87 -18.10
C ALA A 178 8.04 23.32 -18.27
N ARG A 179 9.07 24.15 -18.03
CA ARG A 179 10.49 23.71 -18.06
C ARG A 179 10.81 22.75 -16.92
N GLN A 180 10.27 22.99 -15.73
CA GLN A 180 10.46 22.09 -14.60
C GLN A 180 9.78 20.73 -14.84
N ILE A 181 8.58 20.72 -15.42
CA ILE A 181 7.85 19.49 -15.81
C ILE A 181 8.70 18.63 -16.76
N ASP A 182 9.25 19.24 -17.82
CA ASP A 182 10.14 18.54 -18.76
C ASP A 182 11.37 17.96 -18.04
N ARG A 183 12.01 18.77 -17.19
CA ARG A 183 13.18 18.35 -16.40
C ARG A 183 12.89 17.18 -15.46
N VAL A 184 11.77 17.18 -14.75
CA VAL A 184 11.45 16.12 -13.77
C VAL A 184 10.91 14.86 -14.45
N ALA A 185 10.15 15.00 -15.55
CA ALA A 185 9.65 13.86 -16.32
C ALA A 185 10.82 13.03 -16.89
N ALA A 186 11.91 13.69 -17.28
CA ALA A 186 13.15 13.07 -17.73
C ALA A 186 13.89 12.25 -16.64
N TRP A 187 13.46 12.29 -15.37
CA TRP A 187 14.01 11.42 -14.32
C TRP A 187 13.38 10.02 -14.31
N THR A 188 12.34 9.78 -15.11
CA THR A 188 11.80 8.43 -15.33
C THR A 188 12.87 7.56 -15.95
N ASP A 189 13.07 6.39 -15.35
CA ASP A 189 13.99 5.37 -15.80
C ASP A 189 13.28 4.02 -15.69
N LEU A 190 12.79 3.55 -16.83
CA LEU A 190 12.03 2.30 -16.91
C LEU A 190 12.90 1.07 -16.70
N GLU A 191 14.20 1.15 -16.99
CA GLU A 191 15.14 0.04 -16.78
C GLU A 191 15.35 -0.19 -15.29
N THR A 192 15.51 0.89 -14.52
CA THR A 192 15.66 0.81 -13.06
C THR A 192 14.33 0.89 -12.31
N GLY A 193 13.20 0.98 -13.03
CA GLY A 193 11.84 0.97 -12.52
C GLY A 193 11.37 2.25 -11.84
N VAL A 194 12.13 3.34 -11.91
CA VAL A 194 11.74 4.66 -11.38
C VAL A 194 10.77 5.33 -12.35
N THR A 195 9.64 5.82 -11.86
CA THR A 195 8.68 6.57 -12.68
C THR A 195 8.36 7.90 -12.02
N VAL A 196 8.46 8.99 -12.78
CA VAL A 196 8.12 10.35 -12.37
C VAL A 196 7.08 10.89 -13.35
N ASN A 197 5.84 11.04 -12.89
CA ASN A 197 4.71 11.40 -13.72
C ASN A 197 4.09 12.73 -13.25
N PRO A 198 4.36 13.85 -13.94
CA PRO A 198 3.61 15.09 -13.78
C PRO A 198 2.17 14.89 -14.25
N GLY A 199 1.27 14.56 -13.32
CA GLY A 199 -0.10 14.16 -13.62
C GLY A 199 -1.11 15.30 -13.67
N VAL A 200 -0.81 16.42 -13.02
CA VAL A 200 -1.69 17.60 -12.97
C VAL A 200 -0.85 18.86 -13.15
N VAL A 201 -1.33 19.80 -13.97
CA VAL A 201 -0.73 21.13 -14.12
C VAL A 201 -1.82 22.19 -14.16
N ARG A 202 -1.59 23.33 -13.48
CA ARG A 202 -2.49 24.49 -13.46
C ARG A 202 -1.67 25.78 -13.44
N GLY A 203 -2.19 26.88 -13.99
CA GLY A 203 -1.52 28.17 -13.89
C GLY A 203 -2.06 29.23 -14.84
N GLY A 204 -1.78 30.49 -14.51
CA GLY A 204 -2.26 31.67 -15.24
C GLY A 204 -3.73 32.02 -14.97
N THR A 205 -4.09 33.26 -15.30
CA THR A 205 -5.44 33.82 -15.08
C THR A 205 -6.08 34.36 -16.35
N GLY A 206 -5.29 34.63 -17.39
CA GLY A 206 -5.75 35.12 -18.68
C GLY A 206 -4.61 35.15 -19.70
N SER A 207 -4.94 35.09 -20.99
CA SER A 207 -3.94 35.02 -22.07
C SER A 207 -3.15 36.32 -22.25
N ASN A 208 -3.68 37.46 -21.80
CA ASN A 208 -3.05 38.78 -21.89
C ASN A 208 -2.28 39.18 -20.61
N VAL A 209 -2.12 38.26 -19.66
CA VAL A 209 -1.42 38.49 -18.39
C VAL A 209 -0.28 37.48 -18.27
N VAL A 210 0.94 37.95 -18.05
CA VAL A 210 2.08 37.08 -17.69
C VAL A 210 1.72 36.38 -16.38
N ALA A 211 1.76 35.04 -16.36
CA ALA A 211 1.24 34.27 -15.23
C ALA A 211 2.09 34.49 -13.97
N ALA A 212 1.46 34.97 -12.89
CA ALA A 212 2.11 35.11 -11.58
C ALA A 212 2.19 33.80 -10.80
N HIS A 213 1.39 32.79 -11.13
CA HIS A 213 1.40 31.52 -10.40
C HIS A 213 1.10 30.34 -11.33
N ALA A 214 1.77 29.22 -11.05
CA ALA A 214 1.50 27.93 -11.66
C ALA A 214 1.95 26.78 -10.72
N GLU A 215 1.30 25.63 -10.82
CA GLU A 215 1.62 24.44 -10.01
C GLU A 215 1.59 23.16 -10.86
N ALA A 216 2.38 22.17 -10.45
CA ALA A 216 2.31 20.80 -10.94
C ALA A 216 2.26 19.80 -9.78
N VAL A 217 1.42 18.77 -9.90
CA VAL A 217 1.35 17.63 -8.99
C VAL A 217 1.97 16.42 -9.69
N ILE A 218 2.97 15.82 -9.05
CA ILE A 218 3.85 14.82 -9.64
C ILE A 218 3.81 13.55 -8.79
N ASP A 219 3.36 12.44 -9.39
CA ASP A 219 3.44 11.11 -8.78
C ASP A 219 4.84 10.53 -9.02
N VAL A 220 5.43 9.95 -7.98
CA VAL A 220 6.73 9.29 -8.09
C VAL A 220 6.66 7.90 -7.50
N ARG A 221 7.19 6.92 -8.24
CA ARG A 221 7.38 5.53 -7.79
C ARG A 221 8.83 5.14 -7.89
N VAL A 222 9.34 4.50 -6.84
CA VAL A 222 10.74 4.10 -6.72
C VAL A 222 10.82 2.66 -6.20
N PRO A 223 11.54 1.74 -6.87
CA PRO A 223 11.65 0.37 -6.40
C PRO A 223 12.65 0.18 -5.26
N ARG A 224 13.61 1.10 -5.05
CA ARG A 224 14.66 0.97 -4.04
C ARG A 224 14.88 2.22 -3.19
N THR A 225 15.39 1.99 -1.99
CA THR A 225 15.60 3.03 -0.96
C THR A 225 16.68 4.03 -1.36
N ASP A 226 17.73 3.60 -2.07
CA ASP A 226 18.76 4.50 -2.63
C ASP A 226 18.16 5.45 -3.67
N GLN A 227 17.31 4.94 -4.56
CA GLN A 227 16.61 5.73 -5.57
C GLN A 227 15.62 6.72 -4.94
N ALA A 228 14.94 6.33 -3.86
CA ALA A 228 14.08 7.22 -3.08
C ALA A 228 14.85 8.47 -2.62
N LYS A 229 16.00 8.25 -1.97
CA LYS A 229 16.88 9.33 -1.46
C LYS A 229 17.41 10.21 -2.58
N GLU A 230 17.81 9.61 -3.71
CA GLU A 230 18.31 10.35 -4.87
C GLU A 230 17.22 11.23 -5.50
N ILE A 231 16.01 10.70 -5.69
CA ILE A 231 14.88 11.48 -6.20
C ILE A 231 14.53 12.65 -5.27
N GLU A 232 14.43 12.41 -3.96
CA GLU A 232 14.14 13.47 -2.99
C GLU A 232 15.22 14.56 -2.98
N LYS A 233 16.48 14.17 -3.18
CA LYS A 233 17.59 15.11 -3.35
C LYS A 233 17.41 15.94 -4.62
N ARG A 234 17.14 15.30 -5.76
CA ARG A 234 16.92 16.00 -7.05
C ARG A 234 15.79 17.02 -6.98
N PHE A 235 14.68 16.69 -6.32
CA PHE A 235 13.58 17.63 -6.09
C PHE A 235 14.01 18.82 -5.21
N ARG A 236 14.74 18.58 -4.12
CA ARG A 236 15.26 19.65 -3.24
C ARG A 236 16.28 20.56 -3.92
N GLU A 237 16.98 20.05 -4.93
CA GLU A 237 18.01 20.78 -5.69
C GLU A 237 17.45 21.49 -6.94
N LEU A 238 16.12 21.45 -7.17
CA LEU A 238 15.51 22.24 -8.23
C LEU A 238 15.76 23.74 -8.00
N ALA A 239 16.19 24.40 -9.07
CA ALA A 239 16.43 25.83 -9.10
C ALA A 239 15.65 26.44 -10.26
N PRO A 240 15.18 27.69 -10.12
CA PRO A 240 14.43 28.36 -11.16
C PRO A 240 15.31 28.60 -12.39
N PHE A 241 14.73 28.46 -13.59
CA PHE A 241 15.40 28.83 -14.84
C PHE A 241 15.39 30.36 -15.05
N ASP A 242 14.29 31.02 -14.69
CA ASP A 242 14.24 32.50 -14.58
C ASP A 242 14.48 32.91 -13.11
N PRO A 243 15.58 33.62 -12.79
CA PRO A 243 15.92 33.99 -11.41
C PRO A 243 14.91 34.93 -10.74
N ARG A 244 13.95 35.48 -11.49
CA ARG A 244 12.85 36.30 -10.98
C ARG A 244 11.66 35.48 -10.49
N THR A 245 11.66 34.18 -10.75
CA THR A 245 10.64 33.24 -10.24
C THR A 245 11.12 32.55 -8.97
N LYS A 246 10.16 32.06 -8.17
CA LYS A 246 10.43 31.32 -6.94
C LYS A 246 9.74 29.96 -6.99
N LEU A 247 10.50 28.91 -6.73
CA LEU A 247 9.98 27.55 -6.60
C LEU A 247 9.62 27.27 -5.14
N THR A 248 8.48 26.61 -4.92
CA THR A 248 8.09 26.05 -3.62
C THR A 248 7.74 24.59 -3.82
N LEU A 249 8.41 23.71 -3.08
CA LEU A 249 8.17 22.27 -3.11
C LEU A 249 7.35 21.85 -1.87
N GLY A 250 6.27 21.12 -2.09
CA GLY A 250 5.49 20.43 -1.07
C GLY A 250 5.37 18.94 -1.35
N GLY A 251 4.85 18.20 -0.37
CA GLY A 251 4.71 16.75 -0.46
C GLY A 251 6.02 15.99 -0.22
N GLY A 252 6.14 14.80 -0.80
CA GLY A 252 7.28 13.91 -0.62
C GLY A 252 6.94 12.45 -0.85
N LEU A 253 7.95 11.58 -0.74
CA LEU A 253 7.73 10.14 -0.67
C LEU A 253 7.16 9.78 0.70
N ARG A 254 5.94 9.24 0.73
CA ARG A 254 5.26 8.90 1.99
C ARG A 254 5.37 7.43 2.33
N ARG A 255 5.43 6.57 1.30
CA ARG A 255 5.53 5.12 1.46
C ARG A 255 6.91 4.67 0.96
N PRO A 256 7.78 4.10 1.81
CA PRO A 256 9.09 3.64 1.40
C PRO A 256 8.99 2.42 0.48
N PRO A 257 10.04 2.03 -0.26
CA PRO A 257 10.02 0.79 -1.04
C PRO A 257 10.03 -0.46 -0.17
N MET A 258 9.29 -1.48 -0.61
CA MET A 258 9.42 -2.85 -0.11
C MET A 258 10.36 -3.59 -1.05
N GLU A 259 11.63 -3.67 -0.69
CA GLU A 259 12.64 -4.41 -1.46
C GLU A 259 12.59 -5.90 -1.11
N ARG A 260 12.90 -6.76 -2.09
CA ARG A 260 12.99 -8.21 -1.88
C ARG A 260 14.20 -8.56 -1.04
N SER A 261 14.05 -8.53 0.28
CA SER A 261 15.09 -8.90 1.24
C SER A 261 15.32 -10.42 1.28
N ALA A 262 16.45 -10.85 1.85
CA ALA A 262 16.71 -12.28 2.08
C ALA A 262 15.66 -12.92 2.98
N GLY A 263 15.15 -12.18 3.98
CA GLY A 263 14.07 -12.65 4.84
C GLY A 263 12.73 -12.80 4.11
N ALA A 264 12.37 -11.83 3.26
CA ALA A 264 11.17 -11.94 2.42
C ALA A 264 11.27 -13.11 1.44
N ALA A 265 12.46 -13.34 0.85
CA ALA A 265 12.73 -14.48 0.00
C ALA A 265 12.57 -15.82 0.76
N ALA A 266 13.07 -15.91 1.99
CA ALA A 266 12.91 -17.11 2.82
C ALA A 266 11.45 -17.39 3.16
N LEU A 267 10.67 -16.36 3.52
CA LEU A 267 9.22 -16.49 3.75
C LEU A 267 8.50 -16.97 2.49
N PHE A 268 8.86 -16.42 1.32
CA PHE A 268 8.29 -16.87 0.05
C PHE A 268 8.61 -18.33 -0.24
N GLU A 269 9.87 -18.77 -0.06
CA GLU A 269 10.24 -20.16 -0.30
C GLU A 269 9.51 -21.12 0.65
N GLN A 270 9.29 -20.73 1.91
CA GLN A 270 8.49 -21.52 2.84
C GLN A 270 7.01 -21.57 2.41
N ALA A 271 6.42 -20.43 2.02
CA ALA A 271 5.05 -20.38 1.50
C ALA A 271 4.89 -21.24 0.24
N ARG A 272 5.88 -21.21 -0.66
CA ARG A 272 5.93 -22.03 -1.88
C ARG A 272 6.01 -23.51 -1.57
N ALA A 273 6.85 -23.91 -0.61
CA ALA A 273 6.97 -25.29 -0.18
C ALA A 273 5.65 -25.81 0.43
N ILE A 274 5.00 -25.02 1.28
CA ILE A 274 3.68 -25.33 1.86
C ILE A 274 2.63 -25.54 0.76
N CYS A 275 2.52 -24.61 -0.20
CA CYS A 275 1.55 -24.73 -1.30
C CYS A 275 1.77 -25.99 -2.16
N ALA A 276 3.04 -26.38 -2.37
CA ALA A 276 3.38 -27.56 -3.15
C ALA A 276 2.87 -28.87 -2.51
N GLU A 277 2.69 -28.93 -1.19
CA GLU A 277 2.16 -30.11 -0.49
C GLU A 277 0.73 -30.48 -0.91
N TRP A 278 -0.06 -29.50 -1.35
CA TRP A 278 -1.40 -29.72 -1.90
C TRP A 278 -1.50 -29.40 -3.40
N GLY A 279 -0.36 -29.41 -4.10
CA GLY A 279 -0.30 -29.30 -5.56
C GLY A 279 -0.60 -27.91 -6.12
N VAL A 280 -0.49 -26.86 -5.32
CA VAL A 280 -0.62 -25.46 -5.78
C VAL A 280 0.77 -24.88 -6.05
N GLU A 281 0.98 -24.38 -7.26
CA GLU A 281 2.16 -23.61 -7.60
C GLU A 281 2.00 -22.18 -7.10
N LEU A 282 2.95 -21.70 -6.28
CA LEU A 282 2.97 -20.32 -5.79
C LEU A 282 4.14 -19.56 -6.39
N GLY A 283 3.83 -18.53 -7.17
CA GLY A 283 4.82 -17.57 -7.66
C GLY A 283 4.96 -16.34 -6.77
N GLU A 284 5.94 -15.51 -7.09
CA GLU A 284 6.14 -14.18 -6.50
C GLU A 284 6.07 -13.08 -7.57
N ALA A 285 5.78 -11.85 -7.14
CA ALA A 285 5.70 -10.69 -8.01
C ALA A 285 6.34 -9.45 -7.37
N SER A 286 6.83 -8.57 -8.25
CA SER A 286 7.17 -7.18 -7.92
C SER A 286 6.12 -6.27 -8.54
N VAL A 287 5.50 -5.39 -7.73
CA VAL A 287 4.38 -4.56 -8.18
C VAL A 287 4.60 -3.06 -7.90
N GLY A 288 3.89 -2.21 -8.63
CA GLY A 288 4.00 -0.75 -8.49
C GLY A 288 3.18 -0.15 -7.33
N GLY A 289 2.12 -0.82 -6.89
CA GLY A 289 1.26 -0.37 -5.79
C GLY A 289 1.89 -0.65 -4.43
N GLY A 290 1.76 0.30 -3.49
CA GLY A 290 2.19 0.13 -2.11
C GLY A 290 1.16 -0.61 -1.25
N SER A 291 1.56 -0.96 -0.04
CA SER A 291 0.71 -1.43 1.06
C SER A 291 1.37 -1.03 2.39
N ASP A 292 0.76 -1.34 3.52
CA ASP A 292 1.43 -1.20 4.82
C ASP A 292 2.62 -2.13 5.03
N GLY A 293 2.75 -3.19 4.22
CA GLY A 293 3.94 -4.03 4.18
C GLY A 293 5.21 -3.26 3.78
N ASN A 294 5.05 -2.14 3.06
CA ASN A 294 6.17 -1.25 2.75
C ASN A 294 6.81 -0.66 4.01
N PHE A 295 6.02 -0.27 5.02
CA PHE A 295 6.56 0.30 6.25
C PHE A 295 7.37 -0.73 7.03
N THR A 296 6.82 -1.94 7.19
CA THR A 296 7.47 -3.01 7.94
C THR A 296 8.73 -3.54 7.25
N ALA A 297 8.69 -3.66 5.92
CA ALA A 297 9.86 -4.05 5.13
C ALA A 297 10.99 -3.01 5.22
N ALA A 298 10.65 -1.71 5.21
CA ALA A 298 11.63 -0.64 5.34
C ALA A 298 12.31 -0.59 6.71
N MET A 299 11.67 -1.15 7.75
CA MET A 299 12.29 -1.37 9.06
C MET A 299 13.29 -2.53 9.08
N GLY A 300 13.41 -3.28 7.97
CA GLY A 300 14.26 -4.47 7.86
C GLY A 300 13.59 -5.76 8.35
N ILE A 301 12.29 -5.73 8.64
CA ILE A 301 11.56 -6.90 9.14
C ILE A 301 11.12 -7.74 7.92
N PRO A 302 11.41 -9.07 7.90
CA PRO A 302 10.91 -9.97 6.88
C PRO A 302 9.41 -9.82 6.68
N THR A 303 8.99 -9.39 5.50
CA THR A 303 7.58 -9.11 5.19
C THR A 303 7.20 -9.86 3.92
N LEU A 304 6.11 -10.63 3.99
CA LEU A 304 5.52 -11.31 2.83
C LEU A 304 4.11 -10.79 2.61
N ASP A 305 3.85 -10.27 1.42
CA ASP A 305 2.60 -9.61 1.07
C ASP A 305 1.83 -10.43 0.01
N GLY A 306 0.56 -10.10 -0.22
CA GLY A 306 -0.28 -10.76 -1.21
C GLY A 306 -0.81 -12.11 -0.75
N LEU A 307 -0.92 -12.32 0.57
CA LEU A 307 -1.42 -13.58 1.15
C LEU A 307 -2.94 -13.66 1.19
N GLY A 308 -3.64 -12.55 0.95
CA GLY A 308 -5.09 -12.48 0.90
C GLY A 308 -5.69 -13.18 -0.32
N ALA A 309 -6.82 -12.63 -0.78
CA ALA A 309 -7.60 -13.26 -1.84
C ALA A 309 -6.85 -13.39 -3.17
N VAL A 310 -7.23 -14.42 -3.95
CA VAL A 310 -6.88 -14.53 -5.36
C VAL A 310 -8.05 -14.04 -6.19
N GLY A 311 -7.78 -13.17 -7.15
CA GLY A 311 -8.81 -12.39 -7.84
C GLY A 311 -8.19 -11.26 -8.64
N GLU A 312 -9.03 -10.36 -9.12
CA GLU A 312 -8.65 -9.20 -9.91
C GLU A 312 -9.61 -8.03 -9.68
N GLY A 313 -9.24 -6.87 -10.23
CA GLY A 313 -10.11 -5.70 -10.27
C GLY A 313 -10.10 -4.87 -9.00
N ALA A 314 -9.01 -4.86 -8.23
CA ALA A 314 -8.84 -3.90 -7.13
C ALA A 314 -9.13 -2.48 -7.63
N HIS A 315 -9.89 -1.72 -6.84
CA HIS A 315 -10.32 -0.34 -7.15
C HIS A 315 -11.14 -0.20 -8.44
N SER A 316 -11.89 -1.23 -8.82
CA SER A 316 -12.67 -1.23 -10.06
C SER A 316 -14.05 -1.88 -9.92
N THR A 317 -14.97 -1.56 -10.83
CA THR A 317 -16.35 -2.07 -10.81
C THR A 317 -16.46 -3.58 -11.07
N HIS A 318 -15.37 -4.24 -11.49
CA HIS A 318 -15.31 -5.68 -11.73
C HIS A 318 -14.50 -6.41 -10.65
N GLU A 319 -14.26 -5.79 -9.49
CA GLU A 319 -13.58 -6.42 -8.36
C GLU A 319 -14.22 -7.75 -7.96
N HIS A 320 -13.39 -8.79 -7.85
CA HIS A 320 -13.84 -10.12 -7.46
C HIS A 320 -12.72 -11.00 -6.91
N ILE A 321 -13.12 -12.08 -6.25
CA ILE A 321 -12.25 -13.18 -5.85
C ILE A 321 -12.65 -14.49 -6.55
N LEU A 322 -11.69 -15.41 -6.66
CA LEU A 322 -11.88 -16.79 -7.09
C LEU A 322 -12.29 -17.65 -5.90
N LEU A 323 -13.46 -18.30 -5.98
CA LEU A 323 -14.01 -19.09 -4.88
C LEU A 323 -13.26 -20.41 -4.65
N ASP A 324 -12.74 -21.03 -5.71
CA ASP A 324 -11.93 -22.24 -5.65
C ASP A 324 -10.55 -22.00 -5.01
N ARG A 325 -10.11 -20.74 -4.92
CA ARG A 325 -8.87 -20.29 -4.27
C ARG A 325 -9.05 -19.77 -2.84
N VAL A 326 -10.24 -19.95 -2.24
CA VAL A 326 -10.48 -19.53 -0.84
C VAL A 326 -9.80 -20.50 0.12
N ALA A 327 -9.97 -21.80 -0.11
CA ALA A 327 -9.53 -22.83 0.81
C ALA A 327 -8.00 -22.98 0.86
N ASP A 328 -7.32 -22.98 -0.28
CA ASP A 328 -5.85 -23.09 -0.36
C ASP A 328 -5.16 -21.87 0.28
N ARG A 329 -5.73 -20.67 0.12
CA ARG A 329 -5.23 -19.45 0.74
C ARG A 329 -5.38 -19.43 2.24
N ALA A 330 -6.57 -19.75 2.76
CA ALA A 330 -6.78 -19.85 4.20
C ALA A 330 -5.86 -20.92 4.83
N ALA A 331 -5.68 -22.06 4.14
CA ALA A 331 -4.76 -23.11 4.57
C ALA A 331 -3.29 -22.65 4.56
N LEU A 332 -2.84 -21.94 3.51
CA LEU A 332 -1.49 -21.36 3.46
C LEU A 332 -1.24 -20.44 4.64
N ILE A 333 -2.17 -19.51 4.91
CA ILE A 333 -2.05 -18.56 6.02
C ILE A 333 -1.96 -19.32 7.35
N ALA A 334 -2.81 -20.32 7.57
CA ALA A 334 -2.78 -21.14 8.79
C ALA A 334 -1.44 -21.88 8.96
N ARG A 335 -0.91 -22.45 7.89
CA ARG A 335 0.40 -23.14 7.91
C ARG A 335 1.55 -22.18 8.19
N LEU A 336 1.56 -21.01 7.55
CA LEU A 336 2.55 -19.97 7.85
C LEU A 336 2.45 -19.54 9.32
N MET A 337 1.26 -19.21 9.83
CA MET A 337 1.04 -18.88 11.25
C MET A 337 1.56 -19.97 12.20
N ALA A 338 1.43 -21.25 11.83
CA ALA A 338 1.87 -22.36 12.66
C ALA A 338 3.39 -22.57 12.65
N GLU A 339 4.03 -22.38 11.49
CA GLU A 339 5.39 -22.86 11.25
C GLU A 339 6.49 -21.80 11.37
N ILE A 340 6.18 -20.53 11.10
CA ILE A 340 7.17 -19.45 11.06
C ILE A 340 7.55 -18.91 12.43
#